data_AF-A0A3M1AJA3-F1
#
_entry.id   AF-A0A3M1AJA3-F1
#
_cell.length_a   1.000
_cell.length_b   1.000
_cell.length_c   1.000
_cell.angle_alpha   90.00
_cell.angle_beta   90.00
_cell.angle_gamma   90.00
#
_symmetry.space_group_name_H-M   'P 1'
#
loop_
_entity.id
_entity.type
_entity.pdbx_description
1 polymer ?
#
loop_
_entity_poly.entity_id
_entity_poly.type
_entity_poly.pdbx_seq_one_letter_code
_entity_poly.pdbx_strand_id
1 'polypeptide(L)'
;MSLWSEIWFLLGKEVKLEWRQRHALSGILLYVLSTVFIVFISFQQISPQLWNVLFWIIMLFASINAVVKSFVQESGNRQLYYYQLANPLAILLSKTLYNILLLLLLGGLNAAALLLVAGNPLEDPGLFVLAVVLGSIGFSVTFTFIAAIAAKTSNSSTMMTILGFPVI
;
A
#
# COMPACT_ATOMS: atom_id res chain seq x y z
N MET A 1 24.23 -14.10 4.54
CA MET A 1 23.23 -15.20 4.47
C MET A 1 22.90 -15.40 2.98
N SER A 2 22.06 -16.36 2.57
CA SER A 2 21.59 -16.36 1.18
C SER A 2 20.60 -15.22 0.98
N LEU A 3 20.59 -14.56 -0.19
CA LEU A 3 19.71 -13.41 -0.46
C LEU A 3 18.23 -13.70 -0.13
N TRP A 4 17.76 -14.90 -0.48
CA TRP A 4 16.41 -15.36 -0.16
C TRP A 4 16.12 -15.43 1.34
N SER A 5 17.07 -15.96 2.13
CA SER A 5 16.92 -16.02 3.58
C SER A 5 16.94 -14.64 4.24
N GLU A 6 17.71 -13.69 3.69
CA GLU A 6 17.72 -12.30 4.15
C GLU A 6 16.38 -11.62 3.86
N ILE A 7 15.81 -11.81 2.66
CA ILE A 7 14.50 -11.25 2.31
C ILE A 7 13.42 -11.73 3.26
N TRP A 8 13.34 -13.04 3.53
CA TRP A 8 12.33 -13.59 4.44
C TRP A 8 12.49 -13.10 5.88
N PHE A 9 13.73 -13.00 6.36
CA PHE A 9 14.01 -12.47 7.69
C PHE A 9 13.62 -10.99 7.80
N LEU A 10 13.99 -10.17 6.80
CA LEU A 10 13.66 -8.75 6.75
C LEU A 10 12.15 -8.52 6.61
N LEU A 11 11.45 -9.34 5.83
CA LEU A 11 9.99 -9.29 5.73
C LEU A 11 9.32 -9.53 7.08
N GLY A 12 9.77 -10.55 7.82
CA GLY A 12 9.28 -10.79 9.18
C GLY A 12 9.53 -9.60 10.12
N LYS A 13 10.66 -8.91 9.95
CA LYS A 13 10.96 -7.67 10.67
C LYS A 13 10.00 -6.53 10.29
N GLU A 14 9.65 -6.36 9.01
CA GLU A 14 8.67 -5.35 8.57
C GLU A 14 7.29 -5.60 9.22
N VAL A 15 6.79 -6.84 9.16
CA VAL A 15 5.50 -7.23 9.77
C VAL A 15 5.51 -6.95 11.28
N LYS A 16 6.60 -7.29 11.97
CA LYS A 16 6.73 -7.05 13.41
C LYS A 16 6.76 -5.55 13.76
N LEU A 17 7.38 -4.73 12.90
CA LEU A 17 7.41 -3.28 13.09
C LEU A 17 6.01 -2.68 12.96
N GLU A 18 5.26 -3.04 11.92
CA GLU A 18 3.90 -2.55 11.71
C GLU A 18 2.98 -2.96 12.87
N TRP A 19 3.05 -4.22 13.29
CA TRP A 19 2.24 -4.72 14.39
C TRP A 19 2.51 -4.00 15.71
N ARG A 20 3.74 -3.51 15.91
CA ARG A 20 4.10 -2.69 17.07
C ARG A 20 3.55 -1.26 16.95
N GLN A 21 3.34 -0.76 15.74
CA GLN A 21 2.79 0.57 15.46
C GLN A 21 1.34 0.50 14.96
N ARG A 22 0.48 -0.23 15.68
CA ARG A 22 -0.92 -0.50 15.28
C ARG A 22 -1.71 0.73 14.83
N HIS A 23 -1.45 1.89 15.41
CA HIS A 23 -2.11 3.14 15.05
C HIS A 23 -2.00 3.49 13.56
N ALA A 24 -0.88 3.15 12.92
CA ALA A 24 -0.64 3.42 11.51
C ALA A 24 -1.56 2.59 10.61
N LEU A 25 -1.60 1.28 10.84
CA LEU A 25 -2.47 0.34 10.11
C LEU A 25 -3.94 0.62 10.40
N SER A 26 -4.30 0.83 11.66
CA SER A 26 -5.67 1.15 12.07
C SER A 26 -6.19 2.42 11.42
N GLY A 27 -5.35 3.45 11.26
CA GLY A 27 -5.73 4.67 10.55
C GLY A 27 -6.07 4.44 9.07
N ILE A 28 -5.32 3.57 8.37
CA ILE A 28 -5.57 3.25 6.96
C ILE A 28 -6.82 2.39 6.81
N LEU A 29 -7.02 1.41 7.69
CA LEU A 29 -8.23 0.60 7.72
C LEU A 29 -9.46 1.47 7.99
N LEU A 30 -9.37 2.37 8.96
CA LEU A 30 -10.43 3.33 9.27
C LEU A 30 -10.70 4.26 8.08
N TYR A 31 -9.67 4.71 7.37
CA TYR A 31 -9.81 5.48 6.14
C TYR A 31 -10.65 4.73 5.09
N VAL A 32 -10.25 3.50 4.72
CA VAL A 32 -10.96 2.71 3.70
C VAL A 32 -12.42 2.50 4.10
N LEU A 33 -12.68 2.05 5.33
CA LEU A 33 -14.04 1.80 5.82
C LEU A 33 -14.88 3.08 5.87
N SER A 34 -14.31 4.19 6.34
CA SER A 34 -15.03 5.47 6.42
C SER A 34 -15.34 6.01 5.02
N THR A 35 -14.42 5.88 4.06
CA THR A 35 -14.66 6.34 2.69
C THR A 35 -15.74 5.50 2.00
N VAL A 36 -15.70 4.18 2.14
CA VAL A 36 -16.76 3.30 1.60
C VAL A 36 -18.11 3.61 2.26
N PHE A 37 -18.14 3.88 3.57
CA PHE A 37 -19.35 4.28 4.28
C PHE A 37 -19.90 5.63 3.79
N ILE A 38 -19.05 6.61 3.51
CA ILE A 38 -19.47 7.90 2.93
C ILE A 38 -20.05 7.67 1.53
N VAL A 39 -19.41 6.82 0.71
CA VAL A 39 -19.92 6.44 -0.62
C VAL A 39 -21.33 5.83 -0.49
N PHE A 40 -21.54 4.92 0.45
CA PHE A 40 -22.84 4.30 0.70
C PHE A 40 -23.96 5.32 0.92
N ILE A 41 -23.71 6.29 1.79
CA ILE A 41 -24.73 7.28 2.17
C ILE A 41 -24.93 8.32 1.07
N SER A 42 -23.88 8.63 0.31
CA SER A 42 -23.89 9.70 -0.69
C SER A 42 -24.57 9.30 -2.00
N PHE A 43 -24.52 8.02 -2.39
CA PHE A 43 -25.02 7.54 -3.67
C PHE A 43 -26.20 6.58 -3.49
N GLN A 44 -27.32 6.86 -4.16
CA GLN A 44 -28.47 5.95 -4.14
C GLN A 44 -28.32 4.75 -5.08
N GLN A 45 -27.65 4.95 -6.22
CA GLN A 45 -27.30 3.89 -7.16
C GLN A 45 -25.88 4.12 -7.68
N ILE A 46 -25.12 3.04 -7.78
CA ILE A 46 -23.73 3.07 -8.25
C ILE A 46 -23.67 2.27 -9.54
N SER A 47 -23.36 2.94 -10.66
CA SER A 47 -23.14 2.25 -11.93
C SER A 47 -21.84 1.43 -11.90
N PRO A 48 -21.70 0.38 -12.73
CA PRO A 48 -20.46 -0.40 -12.79
C PRO A 48 -19.21 0.45 -13.05
N GLN A 49 -19.32 1.48 -13.90
CA GLN A 49 -18.24 2.41 -14.20
C GLN A 49 -17.86 3.23 -12.97
N LEU A 50 -18.85 3.76 -12.23
CA LEU A 50 -18.60 4.51 -11.01
C LEU A 50 -18.00 3.62 -9.92
N TRP A 51 -18.46 2.38 -9.79
CA TRP A 51 -17.90 1.40 -8.85
C TRP A 51 -16.41 1.19 -9.09
N ASN A 52 -16.00 0.97 -10.36
CA ASN A 52 -14.60 0.80 -10.73
C ASN A 52 -13.76 2.04 -10.41
N VAL A 53 -14.27 3.23 -10.72
CA VAL A 53 -13.59 4.50 -10.40
C VAL A 53 -13.41 4.66 -8.89
N LEU A 54 -14.46 4.42 -8.10
CA LEU A 54 -14.42 4.51 -6.64
C LEU A 54 -13.44 3.50 -6.05
N PHE A 55 -13.44 2.25 -6.54
CA PHE A 55 -12.49 1.23 -6.11
C PHE A 55 -11.05 1.72 -6.28
N TRP A 56 -10.68 2.17 -7.48
CA TRP A 56 -9.30 2.58 -7.77
C TRP A 56 -8.90 3.89 -7.08
N ILE A 57 -9.81 4.85 -6.90
CA ILE A 57 -9.53 6.08 -6.12
C ILE A 57 -9.24 5.72 -4.66
N ILE A 58 -10.10 4.92 -4.02
CA ILE A 58 -9.90 4.50 -2.63
C ILE A 58 -8.59 3.72 -2.50
N MET A 59 -8.30 2.81 -3.45
CA MET A 59 -7.04 2.07 -3.49
C MET A 59 -5.82 2.96 -3.61
N LEU A 60 -5.86 3.96 -4.50
CA LEU A 60 -4.75 4.86 -4.73
C LEU A 60 -4.42 5.66 -3.46
N PHE A 61 -5.41 6.27 -2.83
CA PHE A 61 -5.17 7.02 -1.59
C PHE A 61 -4.80 6.12 -0.41
N ALA A 62 -5.40 4.93 -0.28
CA ALA A 62 -5.00 3.97 0.75
C ALA A 62 -3.53 3.53 0.56
N SER A 63 -3.10 3.31 -0.68
CA SER A 63 -1.75 2.86 -1.01
C SER A 63 -0.68 3.90 -0.71
N ILE A 64 -0.93 5.18 -1.02
CA ILE A 64 -0.01 6.27 -0.66
C ILE A 64 0.16 6.32 0.85
N ASN A 65 -0.94 6.33 1.61
CA ASN A 65 -0.89 6.40 3.07
C ASN A 65 -0.21 5.18 3.73
N ALA A 66 -0.29 4.02 3.08
CA ALA A 66 0.38 2.80 3.51
C ALA A 66 1.89 2.85 3.24
N VAL A 67 2.29 3.15 2.00
CA VAL A 67 3.68 2.96 1.56
C VAL A 67 4.62 4.07 2.03
N VAL A 68 4.13 5.30 2.27
CA VAL A 68 4.95 6.42 2.82
C VAL A 68 5.73 5.99 4.06
N LYS A 69 5.12 5.19 4.91
CA LYS A 69 5.68 4.81 6.20
C LYS A 69 6.86 3.84 6.09
N SER A 70 6.91 3.02 5.05
CA SER A 70 7.89 1.93 4.91
C SER A 70 9.34 2.43 4.94
N PHE A 71 9.63 3.61 4.39
CA PHE A 71 10.97 4.24 4.49
C PHE A 71 11.04 5.42 5.45
N VAL A 72 9.93 6.15 5.68
CA VAL A 72 9.94 7.35 6.51
C VAL A 72 10.00 7.03 8.02
N GLN A 73 9.50 5.86 8.46
CA GLN A 73 9.55 5.48 9.88
C GLN A 73 10.95 5.15 10.39
N GLU A 74 11.89 4.82 9.51
CA GLU A 74 13.25 4.49 9.90
C GLU A 74 14.15 5.72 9.80
N SER A 75 14.86 6.05 10.89
CA SER A 75 15.81 7.15 10.86
C SER A 75 16.93 6.87 9.85
N GLY A 76 17.39 7.93 9.16
CA GLY A 76 18.46 7.80 8.16
C GLY A 76 19.72 7.10 8.69
N ASN A 77 20.08 7.32 9.96
CA ASN A 77 21.21 6.66 10.62
C ASN A 77 21.01 5.14 10.77
N ARG A 78 19.78 4.70 11.05
CA ARG A 78 19.45 3.27 11.16
C ARG A 78 19.48 2.58 9.79
N GLN A 79 19.07 3.31 8.74
CA GLN A 79 19.13 2.82 7.37
C GLN A 79 20.58 2.61 6.91
N LEU A 80 21.50 3.52 7.25
CA LEU A 80 22.95 3.37 6.98
C LEU A 80 23.54 2.14 7.70
N TYR A 81 23.13 1.91 8.95
CA TYR A 81 23.54 0.72 9.70
C TYR A 81 23.03 -0.58 9.04
N TYR A 82 21.78 -0.61 8.58
CA TYR A 82 21.25 -1.79 7.89
C TYR A 82 21.96 -2.11 6.57
N TYR A 83 22.43 -1.09 5.83
CA TYR A 83 23.25 -1.30 4.64
C TYR A 83 24.62 -1.93 4.92
N GLN A 84 25.12 -1.87 6.16
CA GLN A 84 26.33 -2.57 6.57
C GLN A 84 26.07 -4.03 6.95
N LEU A 85 24.83 -4.37 7.33
CA LEU A 85 24.47 -5.68 7.87
C LEU A 85 23.81 -6.62 6.85
N ALA A 86 23.11 -6.07 5.86
CA ALA A 86 22.32 -6.85 4.90
C ALA A 86 22.51 -6.32 3.48
N ASN A 87 22.27 -7.18 2.49
CA ASN A 87 22.36 -6.78 1.09
C ASN A 87 21.31 -5.69 0.78
N PRO A 88 21.68 -4.56 0.14
CA PRO A 88 20.74 -3.50 -0.24
C PRO A 88 19.54 -4.01 -1.06
N LEU A 89 19.75 -5.00 -1.93
CA LEU A 89 18.68 -5.62 -2.70
C LEU A 89 17.69 -6.37 -1.81
N ALA A 90 18.17 -7.06 -0.77
CA ALA A 90 17.30 -7.78 0.16
C ALA A 90 16.41 -6.80 0.95
N ILE A 91 16.95 -5.65 1.34
CA ILE A 91 16.20 -4.58 2.01
C ILE A 91 15.08 -4.07 1.11
N LEU A 92 15.40 -3.70 -0.13
CA LEU A 92 14.40 -3.17 -1.07
C LEU A 92 13.30 -4.20 -1.36
N LEU A 93 13.69 -5.43 -1.73
CA LEU A 93 12.76 -6.50 -2.07
C LEU A 93 11.85 -6.88 -0.90
N SER A 94 12.38 -6.93 0.33
CA SER A 94 11.57 -7.22 1.52
C SER A 94 10.47 -6.15 1.74
N LYS A 95 10.78 -4.88 1.52
CA LYS A 95 9.83 -3.76 1.66
C LYS A 95 8.80 -3.76 0.55
N THR A 96 9.23 -3.97 -0.71
CA THR A 96 8.30 -4.11 -1.84
C THR A 96 7.36 -5.30 -1.61
N LEU A 97 7.86 -6.45 -1.19
CA LEU A 97 7.03 -7.63 -0.95
C LEU A 97 6.05 -7.42 0.22
N TYR A 98 6.50 -6.80 1.31
CA TYR A 98 5.62 -6.39 2.40
C TYR A 98 4.51 -5.45 1.91
N ASN A 99 4.87 -4.42 1.13
CA ASN A 99 3.90 -3.47 0.57
C ASN A 99 2.92 -4.15 -0.40
N ILE A 100 3.35 -5.13 -1.20
CA ILE A 100 2.44 -5.93 -2.04
C ILE A 100 1.39 -6.61 -1.16
N LEU A 101 1.81 -7.31 -0.11
CA LEU A 101 0.89 -8.01 0.79
C LEU A 101 -0.08 -7.04 1.48
N LEU A 102 0.42 -5.89 1.92
CA LEU A 102 -0.39 -4.85 2.54
C LEU A 102 -1.43 -4.28 1.56
N LEU A 103 -1.04 -3.98 0.32
CA LEU A 103 -1.94 -3.45 -0.70
C LEU A 103 -2.98 -4.50 -1.14
N LEU A 104 -2.61 -5.77 -1.23
CA LEU A 104 -3.55 -6.86 -1.48
C LEU A 104 -4.60 -6.98 -0.36
N LEU A 105 -4.17 -6.86 0.90
CA LEU A 105 -5.08 -6.86 2.05
C LEU A 105 -6.04 -5.67 1.99
N LEU A 106 -5.52 -4.47 1.73
CA LEU A 106 -6.33 -3.26 1.62
C LEU A 106 -7.29 -3.31 0.41
N GLY A 107 -6.84 -3.86 -0.72
CA GLY A 107 -7.66 -4.06 -1.91
C GLY A 107 -8.75 -5.09 -1.72
N GLY A 108 -8.45 -6.20 -1.05
CA GLY A 108 -9.45 -7.18 -0.65
C GLY A 108 -10.49 -6.58 0.28
N LEU A 109 -10.05 -5.80 1.28
CA LEU A 109 -10.96 -5.12 2.21
C LEU A 109 -11.83 -4.07 1.51
N ASN A 110 -11.24 -3.25 0.64
CA ASN A 110 -11.96 -2.24 -0.14
C ASN A 110 -12.99 -2.90 -1.07
N ALA A 111 -12.58 -3.94 -1.81
CA ALA A 111 -13.48 -4.71 -2.67
C ALA A 111 -14.62 -5.34 -1.87
N ALA A 112 -14.31 -6.00 -0.75
CA ALA A 112 -15.33 -6.62 0.12
C ALA A 112 -16.32 -5.57 0.64
N ALA A 113 -15.84 -4.44 1.14
CA ALA A 113 -16.68 -3.36 1.63
C ALA A 113 -17.57 -2.78 0.52
N LEU A 114 -17.02 -2.51 -0.67
CA LEU A 114 -17.78 -2.01 -1.82
C LEU A 114 -18.80 -3.02 -2.35
N LEU A 115 -18.46 -4.31 -2.39
CA LEU A 115 -19.39 -5.37 -2.82
C LEU A 115 -20.57 -5.51 -1.84
N LEU A 116 -20.32 -5.37 -0.54
CA LEU A 116 -21.37 -5.43 0.49
C LEU A 116 -22.33 -4.24 0.41
N VAL A 117 -21.80 -3.07 0.07
CA VAL A 117 -22.51 -1.78 0.15
C VAL A 117 -23.20 -1.41 -1.17
N ALA A 118 -22.52 -1.62 -2.30
CA ALA A 118 -22.96 -1.19 -3.62
C ALA A 118 -23.49 -2.36 -4.48
N GLY A 119 -23.47 -3.59 -3.95
CA GLY A 119 -23.75 -4.81 -4.71
C GLY A 119 -22.55 -5.26 -5.55
N ASN A 120 -22.76 -6.30 -6.36
CA ASN A 120 -21.72 -6.89 -7.20
C ASN A 120 -21.89 -6.51 -8.68
N PRO A 121 -21.09 -5.54 -9.19
CA PRO A 121 -21.05 -5.20 -10.61
C PRO A 121 -19.99 -5.99 -11.39
N LEU A 122 -19.27 -6.92 -10.76
CA LEU A 122 -18.16 -7.65 -11.39
C LEU A 122 -18.72 -8.73 -12.33
N GLU A 123 -18.45 -8.58 -13.62
CA GLU A 123 -18.76 -9.60 -14.63
C GLU A 123 -17.80 -10.79 -14.53
N ASP A 124 -16.49 -10.52 -14.46
CA ASP A 124 -15.43 -11.51 -14.34
C ASP A 124 -14.59 -11.33 -13.06
N PRO A 125 -14.98 -11.97 -11.95
CA PRO A 125 -14.25 -11.87 -10.68
C PRO A 125 -12.78 -12.29 -10.78
N GLY A 126 -12.47 -13.27 -11.64
CA GLY A 126 -11.09 -13.75 -11.85
C GLY A 126 -10.19 -12.68 -12.48
N LEU A 127 -10.68 -11.98 -13.52
CA LEU A 127 -9.95 -10.88 -14.15
C LEU A 127 -9.82 -9.69 -13.20
N PHE A 128 -10.86 -9.40 -12.41
CA PHE A 128 -10.79 -8.36 -11.39
C PHE A 128 -9.70 -8.66 -10.35
N VAL A 129 -9.67 -9.89 -9.79
CA VAL A 129 -8.63 -10.28 -8.83
C VAL A 129 -7.23 -10.18 -9.45
N LEU A 130 -7.06 -10.62 -10.69
CA LEU A 130 -5.79 -10.48 -11.39
C LEU A 130 -5.38 -9.01 -11.56
N ALA A 131 -6.32 -8.13 -11.92
CA ALA A 131 -6.08 -6.70 -12.04
C ALA A 131 -5.70 -6.07 -10.70
N VAL A 132 -6.37 -6.45 -9.60
CA VAL A 132 -6.02 -6.00 -8.24
C VAL A 132 -4.62 -6.47 -7.85
N VAL A 133 -4.24 -7.71 -8.19
CA VAL A 133 -2.90 -8.24 -7.91
C VAL A 133 -1.84 -7.46 -8.69
N LEU A 134 -2.01 -7.32 -10.00
CA LEU A 134 -1.06 -6.60 -10.85
C LEU A 134 -0.97 -5.11 -10.47
N GLY A 135 -2.11 -4.47 -10.19
CA GLY A 135 -2.15 -3.09 -9.72
C GLY A 135 -1.46 -2.91 -8.36
N SER A 136 -1.66 -3.84 -7.42
CA SER A 136 -0.97 -3.82 -6.12
C SER A 136 0.54 -3.99 -6.27
N ILE A 137 0.99 -4.83 -7.20
CA ILE A 137 2.43 -4.96 -7.54
C ILE A 137 2.96 -3.65 -8.12
N GLY A 138 2.27 -3.07 -9.11
CA GLY A 138 2.65 -1.80 -9.73
C GLY A 138 2.75 -0.66 -8.71
N PHE A 139 1.70 -0.44 -7.91
CA PHE A 139 1.69 0.56 -6.85
C PHE A 139 2.78 0.31 -5.82
N SER A 140 2.95 -0.94 -5.37
CA SER A 140 4.00 -1.27 -4.39
C SER A 140 5.39 -0.93 -4.92
N VAL A 141 5.73 -1.35 -6.13
CA VAL A 141 7.03 -1.09 -6.74
C VAL A 141 7.25 0.43 -6.85
N THR A 142 6.35 1.14 -7.52
CA THR A 142 6.46 2.58 -7.76
C THR A 142 6.57 3.37 -6.46
N PHE A 143 5.65 3.17 -5.52
CA PHE A 143 5.67 3.92 -4.27
C PHE A 143 6.83 3.54 -3.36
N THR A 144 7.31 2.30 -3.37
CA THR A 144 8.49 1.90 -2.58
C THR A 144 9.73 2.65 -3.06
N PHE A 145 9.91 2.81 -4.38
CA PHE A 145 11.01 3.61 -4.93
C PHE A 145 10.86 5.10 -4.63
N ILE A 146 9.65 5.65 -4.81
CA ILE A 146 9.38 7.06 -4.50
C ILE A 146 9.62 7.34 -3.01
N ALA A 147 9.17 6.46 -2.12
CA ALA A 147 9.40 6.58 -0.68
C ALA A 147 10.89 6.53 -0.33
N ALA A 148 11.68 5.70 -1.01
CA ALA A 148 13.13 5.64 -0.81
C ALA A 148 13.83 6.97 -1.18
N ILE A 149 13.39 7.61 -2.27
CA ILE A 149 13.89 8.92 -2.70
C ILE A 149 13.42 10.01 -1.73
N ALA A 150 12.12 10.04 -1.42
CA ALA A 150 11.50 11.04 -0.56
C ALA A 150 12.08 11.03 0.86
N ALA A 151 12.45 9.86 1.39
CA ALA A 151 13.09 9.71 2.71
C ALA A 151 14.46 10.41 2.82
N LYS A 152 15.07 10.84 1.70
CA LYS A 152 16.30 11.64 1.69
C LYS A 152 16.05 13.15 1.76
N THR A 153 14.81 13.58 1.83
CA THR A 153 14.42 15.01 1.87
C THR A 153 13.93 15.42 3.25
N SER A 154 14.01 16.71 3.59
CA SER A 154 13.54 17.24 4.87
C SER A 154 12.01 17.17 5.03
N ASN A 155 11.26 17.08 3.92
CA ASN A 155 9.80 16.97 3.92
C ASN A 155 9.34 15.78 3.07
N SER A 156 9.67 14.58 3.56
CA SER A 156 9.44 13.30 2.87
C SER A 156 7.97 13.04 2.52
N SER A 157 7.03 13.46 3.36
CA SER A 157 5.60 13.30 3.08
C SER A 157 5.15 14.13 1.89
N THR A 158 5.57 15.41 1.82
CA THR A 158 5.22 16.29 0.69
C THR A 158 5.88 15.83 -0.59
N MET A 159 7.14 15.39 -0.54
CA MET A 159 7.81 14.82 -1.72
C MET A 159 7.13 13.57 -2.24
N MET A 160 6.63 12.70 -1.37
CA MET A 160 5.92 11.50 -1.79
C MET A 160 4.63 11.83 -2.55
N THR A 161 3.88 12.84 -2.12
CA THR A 161 2.69 13.31 -2.82
C THR A 161 3.05 13.90 -4.19
N ILE A 162 4.02 14.81 -4.24
CA ILE A 162 4.38 15.52 -5.48
C ILE A 162 4.93 14.56 -6.54
N LEU A 163 5.72 13.58 -6.14
CA LEU A 163 6.30 12.59 -7.05
C LEU A 163 5.34 11.43 -7.34
N GLY A 164 4.52 11.03 -6.37
CA GLY A 164 3.65 9.85 -6.44
C GLY A 164 2.53 9.96 -7.45
N PHE A 165 1.73 11.02 -7.37
CA PHE A 165 0.53 11.17 -8.19
C PHE A 165 0.81 11.28 -9.70
N PRO A 166 1.81 12.04 -10.20
CA PRO A 166 2.05 12.16 -11.64
C PRO A 166 2.59 10.89 -12.32
N VAL A 167 3.15 9.95 -11.56
CA VAL A 167 3.79 8.74 -12.09
C VAL A 167 2.77 7.61 -12.31
N ILE A 168 1.59 7.72 -11.70
CA ILE A 168 0.50 6.72 -11.73
C ILE A 168 -0.61 7.21 -12.65
#